data_AF-A0A5P3MRX7-F1
#
_entry.id   AF-A0A5P3MRX7-F1
#
_cell.length_a   1.000
_cell.length_b   1.000
_cell.length_c   1.000
_cell.angle_alpha   90.00
_cell.angle_beta   90.00
_cell.angle_gamma   90.00
#
_symmetry.space_group_name_H-M   'P 1'
#
loop_
_entity.id
_entity.type
_entity.pdbx_description
1 polymer ?
#
loop_
_entity_poly.entity_id
_entity_poly.type
_entity_poly.pdbx_seq_one_letter_code
_entity_poly.pdbx_strand_id
1 'polypeptide(L)'
;MMMNIKGKATVCRLQNGQQGVTLIEVLVSVFVLTVGILALLSVHLRAVSGVREAEGQSAVSLVAQNLLEGMAANPVLMAENADGLQAKSYRHYYRSGQAAACAADYSAVMTATELAAVQLCRFQNDLAAVLPETAVYYAVCKDSSGNAPTVVNGRFNPRCNNRGEMTVIKTAWLADLETENAETAGSLTHSGDSAVYTFQVRLAE
;
A
#
# COMPACT_ATOMS: atom_id res chain seq x y z
N MET A 1 49.24 6.86 -82.71
CA MET A 1 48.27 6.06 -83.47
C MET A 1 46.92 6.21 -82.77
N MET A 2 45.98 6.90 -83.42
CA MET A 2 44.64 7.15 -82.89
C MET A 2 43.84 5.84 -82.90
N MET A 3 43.10 5.56 -81.84
CA MET A 3 41.84 4.83 -81.99
C MET A 3 40.84 5.25 -80.92
N ASN A 4 39.70 5.70 -81.42
CA ASN A 4 38.56 6.30 -80.76
C ASN A 4 37.55 5.19 -80.44
N ILE A 5 37.06 5.12 -79.21
CA ILE A 5 35.90 4.28 -78.86
C ILE A 5 34.87 5.18 -78.16
N LYS A 6 33.82 5.55 -78.91
CA LYS A 6 32.58 6.10 -78.38
C LYS A 6 31.83 5.01 -77.62
N GLY A 7 31.61 5.20 -76.32
CA GLY A 7 30.67 4.41 -75.53
C GLY A 7 29.73 5.35 -74.76
N LYS A 8 28.46 5.45 -75.19
CA LYS A 8 27.40 6.08 -74.41
C LYS A 8 27.12 5.18 -73.19
N ALA A 9 27.25 5.73 -71.98
CA ALA A 9 26.70 5.12 -70.78
C ALA A 9 25.52 5.98 -70.28
N THR A 10 24.35 5.35 -70.31
CA THR A 10 23.05 5.84 -69.87
C THR A 10 23.11 6.34 -68.43
N VAL A 11 22.71 7.60 -68.21
CA VAL A 11 22.44 8.12 -66.86
C VAL A 11 21.25 7.36 -66.28
N CYS A 12 21.48 6.48 -65.31
CA CYS A 12 20.42 5.94 -64.47
C CYS A 12 19.86 7.06 -63.60
N ARG A 13 18.75 7.65 -64.02
CA ARG A 13 17.97 8.58 -63.22
C ARG A 13 17.19 7.75 -62.20
N LEU A 14 17.70 7.61 -60.98
CA LEU A 14 16.89 7.19 -59.84
C LEU A 14 15.86 8.30 -59.60
N GLN A 15 14.69 8.14 -60.20
CA GLN A 15 13.55 9.00 -59.94
C GLN A 15 12.96 8.59 -58.59
N ASN A 16 13.66 8.92 -57.50
CA ASN A 16 13.04 8.95 -56.19
C ASN A 16 12.06 10.12 -56.22
N GLY A 17 10.78 9.82 -56.44
CA GLY A 17 9.70 10.77 -56.26
C GLY A 17 9.75 11.25 -54.82
N GLN A 18 10.31 12.43 -54.61
CA GLN A 18 10.26 13.12 -53.33
C GLN A 18 8.80 13.53 -53.14
N GLN A 19 8.03 12.65 -52.50
CA GLN A 19 6.65 12.94 -52.12
C GLN A 19 6.72 14.01 -51.03
N GLY A 20 6.46 15.26 -51.41
CA GLY A 20 6.34 16.36 -50.45
C GLY A 20 5.18 16.09 -49.51
N VAL A 21 5.42 16.22 -48.22
CA VAL A 21 4.37 16.18 -47.18
C VAL A 21 3.38 17.31 -47.42
N THR A 22 2.09 16.98 -47.45
CA THR A 22 1.03 17.97 -47.65
C THR A 22 0.74 18.70 -46.34
N LEU A 23 0.31 19.97 -46.39
CA LEU A 23 0.00 20.75 -45.18
C LEU A 23 -1.14 20.11 -44.36
N ILE A 24 -2.10 19.48 -45.04
CA ILE A 24 -3.21 18.77 -44.40
C ILE A 24 -2.74 17.51 -43.65
N GLU A 25 -1.74 16.81 -44.17
CA GLU A 25 -1.17 15.60 -43.54
C GLU A 25 -0.43 15.93 -42.24
N VAL A 26 0.31 17.05 -42.21
CA VAL A 26 0.94 17.55 -40.97
C VAL A 26 -0.12 17.96 -39.95
N LEU A 27 -1.18 18.64 -40.39
CA LEU A 27 -2.25 19.12 -39.50
C LEU A 27 -3.03 17.95 -38.87
N VAL A 28 -3.36 16.94 -39.68
CA VAL A 28 -3.99 15.70 -39.20
C VAL A 28 -3.05 14.92 -38.28
N SER A 29 -1.74 14.86 -38.60
CA SER A 29 -0.75 14.18 -37.76
C SER A 29 -0.62 14.83 -36.38
N VAL A 30 -0.56 16.17 -36.31
CA VAL A 30 -0.52 16.91 -35.04
C VAL A 30 -1.83 16.74 -34.27
N PHE A 31 -2.98 16.72 -34.96
CA PHE A 31 -4.27 16.47 -34.32
C PHE A 31 -4.33 15.07 -33.70
N VAL A 32 -3.97 14.02 -34.44
CA VAL A 32 -3.95 12.65 -33.91
C VAL A 32 -2.92 12.50 -32.78
N LEU A 33 -1.75 13.12 -32.90
CA LEU A 33 -0.71 13.09 -31.88
C LEU A 33 -1.15 13.78 -30.58
N THR A 34 -1.80 14.94 -30.67
CA THR A 34 -2.30 15.67 -29.49
C THR A 34 -3.42 14.90 -28.79
N VAL A 35 -4.37 14.32 -29.54
CA VAL A 35 -5.40 13.42 -28.99
C VAL A 35 -4.77 12.18 -28.33
N GLY A 36 -3.73 11.61 -28.95
CA GLY A 36 -2.97 10.49 -28.39
C GLY A 36 -2.27 10.82 -27.07
N ILE A 37 -1.63 11.99 -26.97
CA ILE A 37 -0.98 12.45 -25.73
C ILE A 37 -2.01 12.71 -24.63
N LEU A 38 -3.16 13.32 -24.95
CA LEU A 38 -4.24 13.53 -23.98
C LEU A 38 -4.76 12.20 -23.41
N ALA A 39 -4.94 11.19 -24.28
CA ALA A 39 -5.33 9.84 -23.84
C ALA A 39 -4.27 9.20 -22.93
N LEU A 40 -2.99 9.33 -23.26
CA LEU A 40 -1.89 8.78 -22.46
C LEU A 40 -1.74 9.47 -21.09
N LEU A 41 -1.94 10.79 -21.01
CA LEU A 41 -1.90 11.55 -19.76
C LEU A 41 -3.00 11.09 -18.80
N SER A 42 -4.21 10.85 -19.29
CA SER A 42 -5.30 10.31 -18.50
C SER A 42 -4.98 8.92 -17.92
N VAL A 43 -4.28 8.06 -18.68
CA VAL A 43 -3.83 6.75 -18.19
C VAL A 43 -2.75 6.90 -17.12
N HIS A 44 -1.83 7.86 -17.29
CA HIS A 44 -0.76 8.10 -16.33
C HIS A 44 -1.31 8.59 -14.98
N LEU A 45 -2.31 9.45 -14.98
CA LEU A 45 -2.97 9.92 -13.75
C LEU A 45 -3.66 8.77 -12.98
N ARG A 46 -4.28 7.82 -13.69
CA ARG A 46 -4.89 6.63 -13.08
C ARG A 46 -3.86 5.62 -12.54
N ALA A 47 -2.70 5.51 -13.17
CA ALA A 47 -1.63 4.65 -12.67
C ALA A 47 -1.04 5.18 -11.35
N VAL A 48 -0.95 6.51 -11.18
CA VAL A 48 -0.38 7.13 -9.97
C VAL A 48 -1.24 6.85 -8.73
N SER A 49 -2.57 6.83 -8.83
CA SER A 49 -3.45 6.51 -7.69
C SER A 49 -3.31 5.05 -7.24
N GLY A 50 -3.19 4.11 -8.19
CA GLY A 50 -2.95 2.70 -7.87
C GLY A 50 -1.59 2.43 -7.22
N VAL A 51 -0.54 3.16 -7.63
CA VAL A 51 0.79 3.07 -7.00
C VAL A 51 0.75 3.57 -5.56
N ARG A 52 0.12 4.72 -5.30
CA ARG A 52 0.00 5.26 -3.93
C ARG A 52 -0.72 4.31 -2.97
N GLU A 53 -1.77 3.66 -3.45
CA GLU A 53 -2.50 2.67 -2.65
C GLU A 53 -1.64 1.42 -2.34
N ALA A 54 -0.91 0.91 -3.34
CA ALA A 54 0.00 -0.22 -3.15
C ALA A 54 1.20 0.12 -2.23
N GLU A 55 1.70 1.36 -2.32
CA GLU A 55 2.75 1.88 -1.44
C GLU A 55 2.25 1.98 0.01
N GLY A 56 1.05 2.52 0.23
CA GLY A 56 0.42 2.59 1.55
C GLY A 56 0.25 1.21 2.19
N GLN A 57 -0.25 0.23 1.44
CA GLN A 57 -0.40 -1.15 1.93
C GLN A 57 0.93 -1.80 2.31
N SER A 58 1.96 -1.63 1.46
CA SER A 58 3.28 -2.21 1.69
C SER A 58 3.95 -1.59 2.93
N ALA A 59 3.81 -0.28 3.10
CA ALA A 59 4.39 0.43 4.24
C ALA A 59 3.67 0.10 5.55
N VAL A 60 2.33 -0.01 5.57
CA VAL A 60 1.58 -0.49 6.75
C VAL A 60 1.98 -1.92 7.12
N SER A 61 2.18 -2.78 6.13
CA SER A 61 2.65 -4.16 6.35
C SER A 61 4.01 -4.20 7.03
N LEU A 62 4.97 -3.37 6.59
CA LEU A 62 6.29 -3.28 7.19
C LEU A 62 6.21 -2.80 8.65
N VAL A 63 5.43 -1.75 8.91
CA VAL A 63 5.24 -1.21 10.26
C VAL A 63 4.59 -2.25 11.20
N ALA A 64 3.59 -2.98 10.72
CA ALA A 64 2.96 -4.06 11.49
C ALA A 64 3.90 -5.24 11.74
N GLN A 65 4.77 -5.59 10.78
CA GLN A 65 5.80 -6.62 10.96
C GLN A 65 6.85 -6.19 11.99
N ASN A 66 7.30 -4.94 11.97
CA ASN A 66 8.23 -4.43 12.98
C ASN A 66 7.64 -4.54 14.40
N LEU A 67 6.34 -4.24 14.57
CA LEU A 67 5.66 -4.46 15.85
C LEU A 67 5.58 -5.95 16.20
N LEU A 68 5.25 -6.81 15.24
CA LEU A 68 5.17 -8.26 15.44
C LEU A 68 6.49 -8.83 15.97
N GLU A 69 7.61 -8.44 15.37
CA GLU A 69 8.95 -8.84 15.81
C GLU A 69 9.26 -8.30 17.22
N GLY A 70 8.93 -7.04 17.48
CA GLY A 70 9.07 -6.43 18.79
C GLY A 70 8.25 -7.14 19.89
N MET A 71 7.04 -7.61 19.54
CA MET A 71 6.18 -8.41 20.42
C MET A 71 6.78 -9.80 20.66
N ALA A 72 7.24 -10.47 19.61
CA ALA A 72 7.85 -11.81 19.70
C ALA A 72 9.10 -11.83 20.60
N ALA A 73 9.81 -10.71 20.71
CA ALA A 73 10.97 -10.53 21.60
C ALA A 73 10.60 -10.27 23.08
N ASN A 74 9.37 -9.84 23.37
CA ASN A 74 8.91 -9.50 24.72
C ASN A 74 7.56 -10.19 25.08
N PRO A 75 7.50 -11.54 25.04
CA PRO A 75 6.34 -12.27 25.50
C PRO A 75 6.27 -12.30 27.03
N VAL A 76 5.06 -12.34 27.58
CA VAL A 76 4.81 -12.72 28.96
C VAL A 76 4.75 -14.24 29.01
N LEU A 77 5.64 -14.85 29.79
CA LEU A 77 5.64 -16.31 29.96
C LEU A 77 4.56 -16.70 30.97
N MET A 78 3.72 -17.66 30.58
CA MET A 78 2.69 -18.27 31.42
C MET A 78 3.13 -19.66 31.87
N ALA A 79 2.29 -20.32 32.67
CA ALA A 79 2.56 -21.68 33.14
C ALA A 79 2.85 -22.63 31.97
N GLU A 80 3.64 -23.68 32.23
CA GLU A 80 3.89 -24.73 31.26
C GLU A 80 2.56 -25.35 30.81
N ASN A 81 2.43 -25.49 29.50
CA ASN A 81 1.38 -26.28 28.88
C ASN A 81 1.65 -27.78 29.13
N ALA A 82 0.67 -28.62 28.79
CA ALA A 82 0.76 -30.07 28.94
C ALA A 82 2.00 -30.71 28.25
N ASP A 83 2.57 -30.04 27.26
CA ASP A 83 3.75 -30.46 26.50
C ASP A 83 5.09 -29.99 27.11
N GLY A 84 5.09 -29.37 28.30
CA GLY A 84 6.32 -28.87 28.95
C GLY A 84 6.92 -27.62 28.29
N LEU A 85 6.10 -26.90 27.51
CA LEU A 85 6.48 -25.62 26.89
C LEU A 85 5.80 -24.47 27.62
N GLN A 86 6.55 -23.41 27.91
CA GLN A 86 5.96 -22.20 28.48
C GLN A 86 5.07 -21.51 27.44
N ALA A 87 3.78 -21.38 27.75
CA ALA A 87 2.87 -20.59 26.95
C ALA A 87 3.32 -19.13 26.93
N LYS A 88 3.21 -18.47 25.78
CA LYS A 88 3.50 -17.05 25.65
C LYS A 88 2.19 -16.29 25.86
N SER A 89 2.29 -15.01 26.17
CA SER A 89 1.15 -14.11 26.19
C SER A 89 1.58 -12.70 25.84
N TYR A 90 0.79 -12.03 25.01
CA TYR A 90 1.07 -10.66 24.58
C TYR A 90 0.10 -9.66 25.20
N ARG A 91 -0.46 -9.99 26.37
CA ARG A 91 -1.46 -9.17 27.08
C ARG A 91 -1.07 -7.69 27.28
N HIS A 92 0.24 -7.39 27.39
CA HIS A 92 0.73 -6.01 27.53
C HIS A 92 0.56 -5.18 26.26
N TYR A 93 0.38 -5.83 25.11
CA TYR A 93 0.14 -5.18 23.83
C TYR A 93 -1.34 -4.99 23.53
N TYR A 94 -2.25 -5.61 24.29
CA TYR A 94 -3.68 -5.56 23.98
C TYR A 94 -4.22 -4.15 24.10
N ARG A 95 -4.53 -3.56 22.95
CA ARG A 95 -5.01 -2.19 22.81
C ARG A 95 -5.69 -2.05 21.47
N SER A 96 -6.72 -1.20 21.42
CA SER A 96 -7.34 -0.78 20.17
C SER A 96 -7.64 0.70 20.21
N GLY A 97 -7.60 1.35 19.07
CA GLY A 97 -7.87 2.77 18.96
C GLY A 97 -7.48 3.34 17.61
N GLN A 98 -7.60 4.65 17.51
CA GLN A 98 -7.01 5.42 16.41
C GLN A 98 -5.52 5.63 16.71
N ALA A 99 -4.66 5.44 15.72
CA ALA A 99 -3.25 5.77 15.83
C ALA A 99 -3.11 7.28 16.01
N ALA A 100 -2.40 7.67 17.07
CA ALA A 100 -2.17 9.07 17.40
C ALA A 100 -0.71 9.26 17.80
N ALA A 101 -0.20 10.46 17.54
CA ALA A 101 1.15 10.83 17.95
C ALA A 101 1.31 10.70 19.47
N CYS A 102 2.40 10.09 19.90
CA CYS A 102 2.73 9.92 21.30
C CYS A 102 4.22 10.10 21.54
N ALA A 103 4.57 10.55 22.74
CA ALA A 103 5.94 10.73 23.17
C ALA A 103 6.32 9.62 24.16
N ALA A 104 6.99 8.58 23.67
CA ALA A 104 7.57 7.53 24.49
C ALA A 104 8.92 7.11 23.89
N ASP A 105 9.94 6.98 24.73
CA ASP A 105 11.28 6.61 24.29
C ASP A 105 11.83 5.46 25.12
N TYR A 106 12.82 4.76 24.57
CA TYR A 106 13.51 3.69 25.28
C TYR A 106 14.36 4.27 26.40
N SER A 107 14.34 3.60 27.55
CA SER A 107 15.26 3.87 28.64
C SER A 107 16.22 2.70 28.83
N ALA A 108 17.30 2.91 29.59
CA ALA A 108 18.29 1.88 29.85
C ALA A 108 17.71 0.67 30.61
N VAL A 109 16.64 0.87 31.39
CA VAL A 109 15.96 -0.18 32.17
C VAL A 109 14.46 0.04 32.04
N MET A 110 13.77 -0.93 31.45
CA MET A 110 12.32 -0.94 31.28
C MET A 110 11.75 -2.27 31.75
N THR A 111 10.59 -2.23 32.38
CA THR A 111 9.77 -3.42 32.58
C THR A 111 9.18 -3.90 31.24
N ALA A 112 8.79 -5.17 31.17
CA ALA A 112 8.13 -5.72 29.98
C ALA A 112 6.87 -4.92 29.56
N THR A 113 6.13 -4.38 30.52
CA THR A 113 4.94 -3.54 30.27
C THR A 113 5.32 -2.17 29.72
N GLU A 114 6.35 -1.52 30.25
CA GLU A 114 6.83 -0.23 29.74
C GLU A 114 7.41 -0.37 28.33
N LEU A 115 8.17 -1.44 28.08
CA LEU A 115 8.70 -1.74 26.75
C LEU A 115 7.57 -1.93 25.73
N ALA A 116 6.52 -2.68 26.09
CA ALA A 116 5.34 -2.85 25.24
C ALA A 116 4.62 -1.53 24.96
N ALA A 117 4.51 -0.64 25.95
CA ALA A 117 3.91 0.69 25.78
C ALA A 117 4.72 1.57 24.82
N VAL A 118 6.06 1.57 24.92
CA VAL A 118 6.93 2.31 23.98
C VAL A 118 6.84 1.74 22.57
N GLN A 119 6.84 0.42 22.41
CA GLN A 119 6.70 -0.23 21.10
C GLN A 119 5.35 0.08 20.46
N LEU A 120 4.24 0.03 21.22
CA LEU A 120 2.93 0.45 20.72
C LEU A 120 2.89 1.94 20.38
N CYS A 121 3.62 2.78 21.12
CA CYS A 121 3.70 4.20 20.81
C CYS A 121 4.44 4.45 19.48
N ARG A 122 5.62 3.82 19.31
CA ARG A 122 6.38 3.90 18.04
C ARG A 122 5.57 3.37 16.86
N PHE A 123 4.90 2.24 17.02
CA PHE A 123 3.99 1.71 16.02
C PHE A 123 2.91 2.71 15.60
N GLN A 124 2.29 3.42 16.55
CA GLN A 124 1.30 4.46 16.23
C GLN A 124 1.93 5.66 15.49
N ASN A 125 3.11 6.10 15.91
CA ASN A 125 3.85 7.17 15.23
C ASN A 125 4.23 6.77 13.80
N ASP A 126 4.69 5.54 13.59
CA ASP A 126 5.07 5.03 12.27
C ASP A 126 3.84 4.90 11.35
N LEU A 127 2.70 4.42 11.86
CA LEU A 127 1.45 4.40 11.09
C LEU A 127 1.00 5.82 10.68
N ALA A 128 1.08 6.78 11.61
CA ALA A 128 0.73 8.18 11.33
C ALA A 128 1.71 8.84 10.33
N ALA A 129 2.98 8.44 10.35
CA ALA A 129 3.99 8.96 9.42
C ALA A 129 3.84 8.40 8.00
N VAL A 130 3.46 7.13 7.87
CA VAL A 130 3.23 6.46 6.58
C VAL A 130 1.94 6.94 5.91
N LEU A 131 0.91 7.25 6.69
CA LEU A 131 -0.40 7.68 6.21
C LEU A 131 -0.83 9.01 6.86
N PRO A 132 -0.17 10.14 6.54
CA PRO A 132 -0.41 11.42 7.22
C PRO A 132 -1.76 12.07 6.88
N GLU A 133 -2.35 11.69 5.75
CA GLU A 133 -3.59 12.31 5.23
C GLU A 133 -4.86 11.58 5.69
N THR A 134 -4.75 10.42 6.34
CA THR A 134 -5.91 9.62 6.75
C THR A 134 -5.85 9.14 8.19
N ALA A 135 -7.02 8.93 8.78
CA ALA A 135 -7.13 8.31 10.09
C ALA A 135 -6.84 6.81 9.99
N VAL A 136 -5.78 6.37 10.67
CA VAL A 136 -5.44 4.95 10.80
C VAL A 136 -5.95 4.43 12.13
N TYR A 137 -6.62 3.29 12.11
CA TYR A 137 -7.09 2.56 13.28
C TYR A 137 -6.31 1.27 13.43
N TYR A 138 -6.09 0.84 14.67
CA TYR A 138 -5.41 -0.41 14.96
C TYR A 138 -6.03 -1.13 16.14
N ALA A 139 -5.82 -2.44 16.18
CA ALA A 139 -6.08 -3.28 17.33
C ALA A 139 -5.05 -4.40 17.43
N VAL A 140 -4.59 -4.64 18.64
CA VAL A 140 -3.87 -5.84 19.03
C VAL A 140 -4.76 -6.57 20.02
N CYS A 141 -5.17 -7.79 19.69
CA CYS A 141 -6.15 -8.56 20.45
C CYS A 141 -6.04 -10.06 20.15
N LYS A 142 -6.62 -10.91 21.00
CA LYS A 142 -6.80 -12.33 20.63
C LYS A 142 -7.94 -12.45 19.63
N ASP A 143 -7.70 -13.16 18.53
CA ASP A 143 -8.74 -13.46 17.55
C ASP A 143 -8.49 -14.78 16.82
N SER A 144 -9.49 -15.66 16.89
CA SER A 144 -9.56 -16.89 16.10
C SER A 144 -10.59 -16.84 14.98
N SER A 145 -11.38 -15.77 14.87
CA SER A 145 -12.47 -15.67 13.92
C SER A 145 -12.02 -15.30 12.50
N GLY A 146 -10.89 -14.59 12.37
CA GLY A 146 -10.36 -14.14 11.08
C GLY A 146 -11.17 -13.00 10.44
N ASN A 147 -12.15 -12.44 11.16
CA ASN A 147 -12.96 -11.35 10.65
C ASN A 147 -12.14 -10.06 10.47
N ALA A 148 -12.32 -9.39 9.33
CA ALA A 148 -11.69 -8.10 9.09
C ALA A 148 -12.22 -7.01 10.04
N PRO A 149 -11.38 -6.06 10.47
CA PRO A 149 -11.85 -4.90 11.19
C PRO A 149 -12.77 -4.06 10.30
N THR A 150 -13.74 -3.36 10.90
CA THR A 150 -14.67 -2.50 10.18
C THR A 150 -14.64 -1.10 10.75
N VAL A 151 -14.64 -0.08 9.90
CA VAL A 151 -14.87 1.31 10.29
C VAL A 151 -16.22 1.71 9.73
N VAL A 152 -17.14 2.19 10.57
CA VAL A 152 -18.46 2.66 10.13
C VAL A 152 -18.73 4.00 10.79
N ASN A 153 -18.90 5.07 10.02
CA ASN A 153 -19.12 6.43 10.52
C ASN A 153 -18.05 6.87 11.54
N GLY A 154 -16.78 6.58 11.24
CA GLY A 154 -15.65 6.88 12.13
C GLY A 154 -15.58 6.00 13.39
N ARG A 155 -16.46 5.01 13.55
CA ARG A 155 -16.40 4.04 14.65
C ARG A 155 -15.66 2.79 14.20
N PHE A 156 -14.50 2.59 14.79
CA PHE A 156 -13.69 1.40 14.57
C PHE A 156 -14.20 0.22 15.41
N ASN A 157 -14.42 -0.91 14.76
CA ASN A 157 -14.71 -2.19 15.38
C ASN A 157 -13.68 -3.22 14.91
N PRO A 158 -12.77 -3.70 15.78
CA PRO A 158 -11.71 -4.61 15.39
C PRO A 158 -12.17 -6.06 15.18
N ARG A 159 -13.44 -6.38 15.50
CA ARG A 159 -14.04 -7.71 15.34
C ARG A 159 -13.23 -8.84 16.00
N CYS A 160 -12.55 -8.56 17.11
CA CYS A 160 -11.84 -9.56 17.89
C CYS A 160 -12.83 -10.37 18.73
N ASN A 161 -12.73 -11.70 18.70
CA ASN A 161 -13.56 -12.57 19.55
C ASN A 161 -12.94 -12.86 20.93
N ASN A 162 -11.71 -12.38 21.20
CA ASN A 162 -10.94 -12.62 22.43
C ASN A 162 -10.80 -14.12 22.77
N ARG A 163 -10.72 -14.98 21.76
CA ARG A 163 -10.62 -16.44 21.89
C ARG A 163 -9.48 -17.00 21.05
N GLY A 164 -9.07 -18.22 21.37
CA GLY A 164 -8.00 -18.96 20.70
C GLY A 164 -6.61 -18.59 21.21
N GLU A 165 -5.58 -19.14 20.57
CA GLU A 165 -4.16 -18.97 20.92
C GLU A 165 -3.40 -18.12 19.91
N MET A 166 -4.11 -17.18 19.26
CA MET A 166 -3.51 -16.27 18.31
C MET A 166 -3.77 -14.83 18.75
N THR A 167 -2.70 -14.06 18.94
CA THR A 167 -2.77 -12.61 18.98
C THR A 167 -2.69 -12.08 17.56
N VAL A 168 -3.59 -11.16 17.20
CA VAL A 168 -3.67 -10.57 15.86
C VAL A 168 -3.48 -9.07 15.97
N ILE A 169 -2.62 -8.53 15.11
CA ILE A 169 -2.50 -7.09 14.86
C ILE A 169 -3.36 -6.80 13.65
N LYS A 170 -4.41 -5.99 13.84
CA LYS A 170 -5.33 -5.54 12.80
C LYS A 170 -5.17 -4.05 12.62
N THR A 171 -5.00 -3.59 11.38
CA THR A 171 -5.02 -2.17 11.04
C THR A 171 -6.11 -1.90 10.01
N ALA A 172 -6.71 -0.72 10.07
CA ALA A 172 -7.67 -0.25 9.10
C ALA A 172 -7.48 1.23 8.84
N TRP A 173 -7.52 1.66 7.59
CA TRP A 173 -7.46 3.08 7.22
C TRP A 173 -8.45 3.35 6.10
N LEU A 174 -8.85 4.61 5.99
CA LEU A 174 -9.76 5.08 4.95
C LEU A 174 -8.91 5.61 3.79
N ALA A 175 -9.19 5.20 2.57
CA ALA A 175 -8.74 5.94 1.40
C ALA A 175 -9.95 6.62 0.76
N ASP A 176 -9.80 7.90 0.47
CA ASP A 176 -10.83 8.64 -0.25
C ASP A 176 -10.92 8.09 -1.67
N LEU A 177 -12.09 7.59 -2.04
CA LEU A 177 -12.35 7.17 -3.40
C LEU A 177 -12.79 8.42 -4.17
N GLU A 178 -12.06 8.76 -5.23
CA GLU A 178 -12.63 9.66 -6.23
C GLU A 178 -13.89 8.99 -6.82
N THR A 179 -14.96 9.77 -7.00
CA THR A 179 -16.32 9.33 -7.40
C THR A 179 -16.40 8.37 -8.60
N GLU A 180 -15.37 8.30 -9.47
CA GLU A 180 -15.31 7.34 -10.59
C GLU A 180 -14.88 5.91 -10.18
N ASN A 181 -14.15 5.74 -9.07
CA ASN A 181 -13.63 4.45 -8.61
C ASN A 181 -14.60 3.72 -7.66
N ALA A 182 -15.67 4.38 -7.22
CA ALA A 182 -16.69 3.82 -6.33
C ALA A 182 -17.41 2.61 -6.95
N GLU A 183 -17.58 2.60 -8.28
CA GLU A 183 -18.25 1.50 -9.00
C GLU A 183 -17.39 0.22 -9.10
N THR A 184 -16.06 0.34 -9.04
CA THR A 184 -15.13 -0.81 -9.07
C THR A 184 -14.82 -1.37 -7.67
N ALA A 185 -15.14 -0.60 -6.62
CA ALA A 185 -14.91 -0.93 -5.22
C ALA A 185 -16.05 -1.74 -4.57
N GLY A 186 -16.94 -2.37 -5.35
CA GLY A 186 -18.10 -3.13 -4.85
C GLY A 186 -17.78 -4.30 -3.91
N SER A 187 -16.51 -4.66 -3.76
CA SER A 187 -16.02 -5.69 -2.83
C SER A 187 -15.36 -5.14 -1.56
N LEU A 188 -15.20 -3.82 -1.43
CA LEU A 188 -14.57 -3.18 -0.27
C LEU A 188 -15.64 -2.76 0.74
N THR A 189 -15.29 -2.76 2.03
CA THR A 189 -16.17 -2.22 3.06
C THR A 189 -16.12 -0.70 2.98
N HIS A 190 -17.27 -0.04 2.83
CA HIS A 190 -17.35 1.42 2.71
C HIS A 190 -17.70 2.07 4.05
N SER A 191 -17.11 3.23 4.32
CA SER A 191 -17.49 4.09 5.44
C SER A 191 -17.81 5.48 4.91
N GLY A 192 -19.07 5.70 4.50
CA GLY A 192 -19.43 6.92 3.79
C GLY A 192 -18.92 6.86 2.34
N ASP A 193 -18.12 7.83 1.93
CA ASP A 193 -17.56 7.95 0.56
C ASP A 193 -16.14 7.36 0.43
N SER A 194 -15.59 6.81 1.51
CA SER A 194 -14.22 6.28 1.56
C SER A 194 -14.22 4.74 1.61
N ALA A 195 -13.24 4.13 0.92
CA ALA A 195 -12.96 2.69 1.03
C ALA A 195 -12.20 2.40 2.33
N VAL A 196 -12.58 1.33 3.03
CA VAL A 196 -11.86 0.81 4.19
C VAL A 196 -10.87 -0.25 3.74
N TYR A 197 -9.59 0.05 3.84
CA TYR A 197 -8.52 -0.93 3.67
C TYR A 197 -8.17 -1.56 5.01
N THR A 198 -7.78 -2.83 4.99
CA THR A 198 -7.44 -3.57 6.20
C THR A 198 -6.21 -4.43 6.00
N PHE A 199 -5.34 -4.48 7.01
CA PHE A 199 -4.21 -5.39 7.06
C PHE A 199 -4.22 -6.17 8.37
N GLN A 200 -3.80 -7.44 8.32
CA GLN A 200 -3.78 -8.31 9.49
C GLN A 200 -2.54 -9.20 9.50
N VAL A 201 -1.92 -9.33 10.68
CA VAL A 201 -0.84 -10.29 10.93
C VAL A 201 -1.07 -11.00 12.25
N ARG A 202 -0.65 -12.27 12.34
CA ARG A 202 -0.94 -13.16 13.47
C ARG A 202 0.33 -13.64 14.14
N LEU A 203 0.28 -13.76 15.45
CA LEU A 203 1.32 -14.30 16.31
C LEU A 203 0.74 -15.40 17.19
N ALA A 204 1.40 -16.56 17.23
CA ALA A 204 1.01 -17.63 18.13
C ALA A 204 1.34 -17.28 19.58
N GLU A 205 0.39 -17.57 20.46
CA GLU A 205 0.42 -17.36 21.90
C GLU A 205 0.61 -18.70 22.63
#